data_AF-A0A8W8KI60-F1
#
_entry.id   AF-A0A8W8KI60-F1
#
_cell.length_a   1.000
_cell.length_b   1.000
_cell.length_c   1.000
_cell.angle_alpha   90.00
_cell.angle_beta   90.00
_cell.angle_gamma   90.00
#
_symmetry.space_group_name_H-M   'P 1'
#
loop_
_entity.id
_entity.type
_entity.pdbx_description
1 polymer ?
#
loop_
_entity_poly.entity_id
_entity_poly.type
_entity_poly.pdbx_seq_one_letter_code
_entity_poly.pdbx_strand_id
1 'polypeptide(L)'
;MYVCYYTYPGGSHHSSAIAPTLTAAPQAATIPVTEPLLVPASQPALPPQTGIPTLTSHIPITVCRKRPSDDLMSQSPMVTNGTSPPHLSGSDNDAKKVKLEQNSPNGPSRVVHIRSLPPDCTEADVVQLGMPYGKMSNVLLLKQKNQAFLEFLDEQAAVTMVSFHQQNPAQIRMKPVYVQFSNHKELKTDQANSFQNATAQAALQAASAVMGGPTEEGQKRTTLRIIVEHLVYPVGIEVLYQIFSKFGKVLKMIIFTKNNSFQALIQMSDPVAANAAKLSLDGQNIYNGCCTLRIDYSKLNNLNVKYNNDKSRDFTNPNLPSGDPGLDQAMPFGASNLSGNNSAQVPQMSSYGVPSALGAARMMTLNAAAAGAGNAVLLVSNLDEQKVTPDALFTLFGVYGDVHRVKILFNKKDNALVQMAEPHQAQLAIAHLDKVKVWGKNIRVTQSKHTLVQMPKEGQPDAGLTKDFTNSPLHRFKRPGSKNCQNIFPPSAVLHLSNIPPNIEEDFLSDAFAQHGQVKAFKFFPKDRKMALIQMASVDEAVTALIAMHNYPLSDTNHLRVSFSKSTI
;
A
#
# COMPACT_ATOMS: atom_id res chain seq x y z
N MET A 1 -15.47 -37.43 -72.22
CA MET A 1 -15.11 -36.75 -70.94
C MET A 1 -16.39 -36.35 -70.24
N TYR A 2 -16.42 -36.40 -68.91
CA TYR A 2 -17.65 -36.26 -68.10
C TYR A 2 -17.91 -34.77 -67.74
N VAL A 3 -19.15 -34.28 -67.93
CA VAL A 3 -20.21 -34.11 -66.90
C VAL A 3 -19.76 -33.17 -65.77
N CYS A 4 -20.18 -31.90 -65.69
CA CYS A 4 -21.51 -31.24 -65.67
C CYS A 4 -22.08 -31.05 -64.25
N TYR A 5 -22.63 -29.86 -64.00
CA TYR A 5 -23.34 -29.45 -62.78
C TYR A 5 -24.77 -30.01 -62.74
N TYR A 6 -25.38 -30.12 -61.55
CA TYR A 6 -26.57 -29.32 -61.16
C TYR A 6 -27.06 -29.68 -59.73
N THR A 7 -27.73 -28.73 -59.09
CA THR A 7 -28.45 -28.90 -57.81
C THR A 7 -29.86 -28.34 -57.91
N TYR A 8 -30.90 -29.11 -57.58
CA TYR A 8 -32.23 -28.61 -57.18
C TYR A 8 -32.93 -29.64 -56.27
N PRO A 9 -33.86 -29.24 -55.38
CA PRO A 9 -34.48 -30.13 -54.38
C PRO A 9 -35.99 -30.35 -54.60
N GLY A 10 -36.59 -31.25 -53.80
CA GLY A 10 -38.04 -31.33 -53.59
C GLY A 10 -38.65 -32.70 -53.89
N GLY A 11 -39.47 -33.22 -52.96
CA GLY A 11 -40.16 -34.50 -53.12
C GLY A 11 -40.72 -35.04 -51.81
N SER A 12 -42.00 -34.80 -51.55
CA SER A 12 -42.75 -35.37 -50.42
C SER A 12 -43.46 -36.67 -50.80
N HIS A 13 -43.72 -37.58 -49.84
CA HIS A 13 -45.09 -38.01 -49.47
C HIS A 13 -45.16 -39.14 -48.42
N HIS A 14 -46.15 -39.00 -47.53
CA HIS A 14 -46.98 -40.02 -46.85
C HIS A 14 -46.44 -41.14 -45.94
N SER A 15 -47.10 -41.19 -44.76
CA SER A 15 -47.61 -42.38 -44.06
C SER A 15 -46.62 -43.31 -43.34
N SER A 16 -46.97 -43.94 -42.22
CA SER A 16 -48.16 -43.77 -41.34
C SER A 16 -47.83 -44.25 -39.92
N ALA A 17 -48.53 -43.72 -38.90
CA ALA A 17 -48.31 -44.11 -37.52
C ALA A 17 -48.92 -45.50 -37.19
N ILE A 18 -48.15 -46.36 -36.51
CA ILE A 18 -48.67 -47.51 -35.75
C ILE A 18 -47.91 -47.60 -34.42
N ALA A 19 -48.67 -47.78 -33.34
CA ALA A 19 -48.27 -48.28 -32.03
C ALA A 19 -49.35 -49.30 -31.59
N PRO A 20 -49.18 -50.09 -30.50
CA PRO A 20 -48.07 -50.17 -29.54
C PRO A 20 -47.54 -51.62 -29.40
N THR A 21 -46.78 -51.92 -28.33
CA THR A 21 -47.08 -52.98 -27.32
C THR A 21 -45.86 -53.20 -26.40
N LEU A 22 -46.08 -53.55 -25.12
CA LEU A 22 -45.02 -53.86 -24.15
C LEU A 22 -44.67 -55.36 -24.13
N THR A 23 -43.38 -55.70 -23.96
CA THR A 23 -43.00 -56.98 -23.34
C THR A 23 -41.71 -56.87 -22.51
N ALA A 24 -41.76 -57.42 -21.29
CA ALA A 24 -40.69 -57.91 -20.39
C ALA A 24 -39.23 -57.40 -20.47
N ALA A 25 -38.67 -57.09 -19.30
CA ALA A 25 -37.23 -57.00 -19.05
C ALA A 25 -36.63 -58.35 -18.59
N PRO A 26 -35.31 -58.57 -18.72
CA PRO A 26 -34.56 -59.54 -17.94
C PRO A 26 -33.78 -58.90 -16.78
N GLN A 27 -34.16 -59.29 -15.57
CA GLN A 27 -33.37 -59.52 -14.34
C GLN A 27 -32.05 -58.75 -14.08
N ALA A 28 -31.95 -58.19 -12.88
CA ALA A 28 -30.72 -57.58 -12.35
C ALA A 28 -29.62 -58.63 -12.05
N ALA A 29 -28.37 -58.27 -12.34
CA ALA A 29 -27.20 -59.03 -11.90
C ALA A 29 -26.77 -58.57 -10.50
N THR A 30 -26.89 -59.45 -9.51
CA THR A 30 -26.51 -59.18 -8.12
C THR A 30 -24.99 -59.13 -7.96
N ILE A 31 -24.42 -57.94 -7.77
CA ILE A 31 -23.01 -57.78 -7.40
C ILE A 31 -22.88 -58.03 -5.89
N PRO A 32 -22.00 -58.94 -5.42
CA PRO A 32 -21.85 -59.20 -3.99
C PRO A 32 -21.16 -58.01 -3.30
N VAL A 33 -21.85 -57.41 -2.32
CA VAL A 33 -21.27 -56.40 -1.44
C VAL A 33 -20.26 -57.07 -0.53
N THR A 34 -18.97 -56.85 -0.77
CA THR A 34 -17.91 -57.29 0.16
C THR A 34 -17.79 -56.29 1.29
N GLU A 35 -18.21 -56.69 2.48
CA GLU A 35 -18.21 -55.91 3.71
C GLU A 35 -16.78 -55.69 4.24
N PRO A 36 -16.28 -54.45 4.35
CA PRO A 36 -15.01 -54.18 5.03
C PRO A 36 -15.21 -54.27 6.54
N LEU A 37 -14.63 -55.31 7.15
CA LEU A 37 -14.71 -55.62 8.58
C LEU A 37 -14.44 -54.40 9.48
N LEU A 38 -15.35 -54.17 10.44
CA LEU A 38 -15.28 -53.09 11.40
C LEU A 38 -14.15 -53.33 12.42
N VAL A 39 -12.97 -52.74 12.19
CA VAL A 39 -11.85 -52.79 13.16
C VAL A 39 -12.12 -51.79 14.29
N PRO A 40 -12.28 -52.23 15.56
CA PRO A 40 -12.55 -51.32 16.67
C PRO A 40 -11.30 -50.47 16.97
N ALA A 41 -11.46 -49.15 16.91
CA ALA A 41 -10.36 -48.22 17.17
C ALA A 41 -9.90 -48.28 18.63
N SER A 42 -8.66 -48.73 18.86
CA SER A 42 -8.03 -48.71 20.19
C SER A 42 -7.77 -47.27 20.62
N GLN A 43 -8.37 -46.86 21.74
CA GLN A 43 -8.16 -45.53 22.32
C GLN A 43 -6.73 -45.42 22.90
N PRO A 44 -5.97 -44.35 22.60
CA PRO A 44 -4.81 -43.99 23.41
C PRO A 44 -5.30 -43.51 24.78
N ALA A 45 -4.87 -44.19 25.85
CA ALA A 45 -5.33 -43.89 27.20
C ALA A 45 -4.80 -42.55 27.72
N LEU A 46 -5.64 -41.81 28.44
CA LEU A 46 -5.23 -40.63 29.20
C LEU A 46 -4.37 -41.06 30.40
N PRO A 47 -3.19 -40.43 30.65
CA PRO A 47 -2.50 -40.58 31.92
C PRO A 47 -3.33 -39.94 33.06
N PRO A 48 -3.31 -40.51 34.28
CA PRO A 48 -4.20 -40.09 35.36
C PRO A 48 -3.78 -38.75 35.99
N GLN A 49 -4.77 -38.00 36.51
CA GLN A 49 -4.49 -36.88 37.40
C GLN A 49 -4.06 -37.40 38.79
N THR A 50 -2.84 -37.06 39.22
CA THR A 50 -2.41 -37.21 40.62
C THR A 50 -2.73 -35.94 41.40
N GLY A 51 -3.37 -36.09 42.56
CA GLY A 51 -3.94 -34.98 43.32
C GLY A 51 -2.95 -34.07 44.04
N ILE A 52 -3.49 -32.94 44.50
CA ILE A 52 -2.86 -31.89 45.30
C ILE A 52 -2.48 -32.40 46.71
N PRO A 53 -1.31 -32.01 47.25
CA PRO A 53 -1.14 -31.77 48.66
C PRO A 53 -1.05 -30.26 48.95
N THR A 54 -2.01 -29.74 49.73
CA THR A 54 -2.03 -28.33 50.13
C THR A 54 -1.10 -28.11 51.32
N LEU A 55 -0.19 -27.13 51.24
CA LEU A 55 0.39 -26.54 52.45
C LEU A 55 0.46 -25.01 52.33
N THR A 56 -0.07 -24.33 53.34
CA THR A 56 -0.14 -22.87 53.46
C THR A 56 1.10 -22.30 54.15
N SER A 57 1.69 -21.21 53.63
CA SER A 57 2.07 -20.02 54.44
C SER A 57 2.76 -18.88 53.65
N HIS A 58 2.11 -17.72 53.66
CA HIS A 58 2.63 -16.40 54.09
C HIS A 58 3.93 -15.74 53.51
N ILE A 59 3.70 -14.82 52.56
CA ILE A 59 4.28 -13.44 52.43
C ILE A 59 5.82 -13.33 52.14
N PRO A 60 6.47 -12.14 51.99
CA PRO A 60 6.82 -11.66 50.65
C PRO A 60 8.32 -11.42 50.32
N ILE A 61 8.53 -11.18 49.02
CA ILE A 61 9.54 -10.31 48.36
C ILE A 61 10.40 -9.46 49.30
N THR A 62 11.72 -9.52 49.11
CA THR A 62 12.64 -8.39 49.33
C THR A 62 13.74 -8.40 48.29
N VAL A 63 14.00 -7.24 47.67
CA VAL A 63 15.08 -7.04 46.69
C VAL A 63 16.34 -6.58 47.42
N CYS A 64 17.50 -7.20 47.15
CA CYS A 64 18.79 -6.62 47.53
C CYS A 64 19.90 -6.94 46.51
N ARG A 65 20.96 -6.10 46.53
CA ARG A 65 22.12 -6.13 45.62
C ARG A 65 23.22 -7.04 46.18
N LYS A 66 24.04 -7.64 45.31
CA LYS A 66 25.46 -7.26 45.08
C LYS A 66 26.17 -8.23 44.10
N ARG A 67 27.32 -7.80 43.57
CA ARG A 67 28.35 -8.67 42.96
C ARG A 67 29.20 -9.30 44.07
N PRO A 68 30.04 -10.30 43.74
CA PRO A 68 31.48 -10.00 43.81
C PRO A 68 32.25 -10.42 42.54
N SER A 69 33.54 -10.05 42.53
CA SER A 69 34.64 -10.46 41.63
C SER A 69 35.70 -11.22 42.48
N ASP A 70 36.88 -11.70 42.06
CA ASP A 70 37.71 -11.69 40.82
C ASP A 70 38.24 -13.16 40.61
N ASP A 71 39.26 -13.58 39.83
CA ASP A 71 40.25 -12.98 38.89
C ASP A 71 40.39 -13.92 37.64
N LEU A 72 41.47 -14.57 37.16
CA LEU A 72 42.91 -14.67 37.52
C LEU A 72 43.82 -14.72 36.26
N MET A 73 44.53 -13.62 36.01
CA MET A 73 45.84 -13.46 35.33
C MET A 73 46.25 -14.29 34.09
N SER A 74 46.68 -13.58 33.02
CA SER A 74 48.05 -13.59 32.45
C SER A 74 48.12 -12.77 31.13
N GLN A 75 49.23 -12.14 30.70
CA GLN A 75 50.48 -11.68 31.33
C GLN A 75 50.99 -10.42 30.56
N SER A 76 52.09 -9.79 31.02
CA SER A 76 52.57 -8.44 30.59
C SER A 76 53.63 -8.52 29.43
N PRO A 77 54.46 -7.50 28.99
CA PRO A 77 54.88 -6.24 29.66
C PRO A 77 55.04 -4.91 28.83
N MET A 78 54.73 -3.79 29.51
CA MET A 78 55.57 -2.58 29.77
C MET A 78 56.36 -1.82 28.67
N VAL A 79 56.18 -0.49 28.63
CA VAL A 79 57.23 0.55 28.88
C VAL A 79 56.57 1.87 29.35
N THR A 80 57.36 2.86 29.82
CA THR A 80 56.92 3.91 30.77
C THR A 80 57.24 5.38 30.37
N ASN A 81 56.86 6.30 31.26
CA ASN A 81 57.15 7.75 31.36
C ASN A 81 56.06 8.68 30.78
N GLY A 82 55.70 9.81 31.40
CA GLY A 82 56.10 10.32 32.73
C GLY A 82 56.17 11.85 32.81
N THR A 83 55.89 12.42 33.99
CA THR A 83 56.09 13.83 34.42
C THR A 83 54.88 14.80 34.32
N SER A 84 54.39 15.19 35.50
CA SER A 84 53.84 16.51 35.89
C SER A 84 54.67 16.99 37.12
N PRO A 85 54.54 18.22 37.70
CA PRO A 85 53.33 18.75 38.40
C PRO A 85 53.32 20.33 38.39
N PRO A 86 52.97 21.12 39.44
CA PRO A 86 52.04 20.97 40.60
C PRO A 86 51.06 22.17 40.85
N HIS A 87 50.09 21.95 41.76
CA HIS A 87 49.43 22.97 42.64
C HIS A 87 48.51 24.07 42.01
N LEU A 88 47.55 24.70 42.72
CA LEU A 88 47.21 24.71 44.17
C LEU A 88 45.68 24.91 44.42
N SER A 89 45.24 24.62 45.65
CA SER A 89 44.01 25.11 46.34
C SER A 89 42.61 24.72 45.80
N GLY A 90 41.66 24.52 46.73
CA GLY A 90 40.24 24.31 46.44
C GLY A 90 39.33 24.92 47.51
N SER A 91 38.02 24.76 47.36
CA SER A 91 37.01 25.03 48.40
C SER A 91 35.74 24.23 48.14
N ASP A 92 35.08 23.80 49.21
CA ASP A 92 33.80 23.10 49.17
C ASP A 92 32.64 23.99 48.70
N ASN A 93 31.58 23.37 48.18
CA ASN A 93 30.21 23.61 48.67
C ASN A 93 29.24 22.50 48.22
N ASP A 94 28.16 22.31 48.98
CA ASP A 94 27.31 21.11 48.93
C ASP A 94 26.07 21.21 48.01
N ALA A 95 25.30 20.13 47.94
CA ALA A 95 24.35 19.72 46.91
C ALA A 95 23.26 20.71 46.47
N LYS A 96 22.91 20.62 45.17
CA LYS A 96 21.51 20.64 44.72
C LYS A 96 21.27 19.90 43.40
N LYS A 97 20.37 18.90 43.46
CA LYS A 97 19.67 18.18 42.38
C LYS A 97 20.44 17.91 41.07
N VAL A 98 20.84 16.64 40.90
CA VAL A 98 21.15 16.07 39.59
C VAL A 98 19.94 16.14 38.65
N LYS A 99 20.11 16.79 37.48
CA LYS A 99 19.31 16.55 36.28
C LYS A 99 20.27 16.08 35.18
N LEU A 100 20.07 14.88 34.67
CA LEU A 100 20.99 14.22 33.74
C LEU A 100 20.76 14.71 32.30
N GLU A 101 21.36 15.85 31.92
CA GLU A 101 21.33 16.31 30.53
C GLU A 101 22.52 15.75 29.74
N GLN A 102 22.26 14.70 28.94
CA GLN A 102 23.30 13.98 28.23
C GLN A 102 23.57 14.53 26.82
N ASN A 103 24.16 15.72 26.81
CA ASN A 103 25.18 16.19 25.85
C ASN A 103 24.85 16.22 24.34
N SER A 104 24.64 17.43 23.82
CA SER A 104 25.18 17.84 22.51
C SER A 104 25.62 19.31 22.60
N PRO A 105 26.76 19.73 22.01
CA PRO A 105 27.51 20.86 22.59
C PRO A 105 27.04 22.26 22.18
N ASN A 106 26.15 22.38 21.19
CA ASN A 106 25.81 23.65 20.55
C ASN A 106 24.31 23.95 20.73
N GLY A 107 24.00 25.18 21.16
CA GLY A 107 22.66 25.75 21.05
C GLY A 107 22.27 26.05 19.58
N PRO A 108 21.08 26.61 19.34
CA PRO A 108 20.66 26.99 18.00
C PRO A 108 21.63 28.00 17.37
N SER A 109 21.83 27.87 16.06
CA SER A 109 22.66 28.75 15.25
C SER A 109 22.08 28.81 13.83
N ARG A 110 22.18 30.00 13.20
CA ARG A 110 21.88 30.20 11.77
C ARG A 110 22.77 29.40 10.83
N VAL A 111 23.93 28.93 11.29
CA VAL A 111 24.84 28.09 10.50
C VAL A 111 24.69 26.62 10.86
N VAL A 112 24.37 25.80 9.86
CA VAL A 112 24.35 24.34 9.93
C VAL A 112 25.69 23.78 9.45
N HIS A 113 26.23 22.80 10.17
CA HIS A 113 27.44 22.05 9.84
C HIS A 113 27.06 20.67 9.31
N ILE A 114 27.58 20.31 8.14
CA ILE A 114 27.31 19.07 7.43
C ILE A 114 28.62 18.28 7.28
N ARG A 115 28.65 17.04 7.79
CA ARG A 115 29.83 16.16 7.82
C ARG A 115 29.63 14.90 6.98
N SER A 116 30.73 14.26 6.59
CA SER A 116 30.77 13.03 5.78
C SER A 116 30.30 13.22 4.33
N LEU A 117 30.58 14.39 3.75
CA LEU A 117 30.21 14.68 2.36
C LEU A 117 30.93 13.75 1.36
N PRO A 118 30.28 13.41 0.23
CA PRO A 118 30.96 12.79 -0.91
C PRO A 118 32.17 13.63 -1.37
N PRO A 119 33.29 13.03 -1.81
CA PRO A 119 34.39 13.79 -2.45
C PRO A 119 33.95 14.42 -3.79
N ASP A 120 32.92 13.85 -4.39
CA ASP A 120 32.20 14.31 -5.60
C ASP A 120 31.07 15.32 -5.30
N CYS A 121 31.01 15.89 -4.09
CA CYS A 121 29.99 16.86 -3.69
C CYS A 121 30.35 18.29 -4.12
N THR A 122 29.34 19.02 -4.57
CA THR A 122 29.41 20.43 -4.97
C THR A 122 28.68 21.35 -3.99
N GLU A 123 29.00 22.63 -4.07
CA GLU A 123 28.32 23.72 -3.38
C GLU A 123 26.80 23.72 -3.68
N ALA A 124 26.41 23.31 -4.90
CA ALA A 124 25.01 23.19 -5.31
C ALA A 124 24.28 22.01 -4.64
N ASP A 125 24.93 20.85 -4.44
CA ASP A 125 24.34 19.72 -3.69
C ASP A 125 24.02 20.10 -2.24
N VAL A 126 24.93 20.84 -1.60
CA VAL A 126 24.78 21.33 -0.21
C VAL A 126 23.65 22.35 -0.11
N VAL A 127 23.59 23.28 -1.07
CA VAL A 127 22.50 24.27 -1.19
C VAL A 127 21.16 23.58 -1.43
N GLN A 128 21.10 22.57 -2.31
CA GLN A 128 19.88 21.81 -2.60
C GLN A 128 19.33 21.07 -1.37
N LEU A 129 20.20 20.54 -0.50
CA LEU A 129 19.79 19.93 0.77
C LEU A 129 19.16 20.95 1.74
N GLY A 130 19.54 22.23 1.65
CA GLY A 130 19.01 23.30 2.50
C GLY A 130 17.68 23.92 2.05
N MET A 131 17.40 23.95 0.74
CA MET A 131 16.21 24.62 0.17
C MET A 131 14.86 24.28 0.84
N PRO A 132 14.57 23.04 1.29
CA PRO A 132 13.29 22.72 1.94
C PRO A 132 13.06 23.44 3.28
N TYR A 133 14.12 23.97 3.90
CA TYR A 133 14.09 24.48 5.27
C TYR A 133 14.06 26.02 5.35
N GLY A 134 14.52 26.72 4.31
CA GLY A 134 14.47 28.19 4.27
C GLY A 134 15.34 28.79 3.16
N LYS A 135 15.53 30.12 3.23
CA LYS A 135 16.51 30.82 2.37
C LYS A 135 17.89 30.78 3.01
N MET A 136 18.92 30.54 2.19
CA MET A 136 20.32 30.54 2.62
C MET A 136 21.00 31.87 2.26
N SER A 137 21.80 32.39 3.18
CA SER A 137 22.59 33.61 3.01
C SER A 137 24.02 33.31 2.57
N ASN A 138 24.60 32.19 3.00
CA ASN A 138 25.99 31.82 2.66
C ASN A 138 26.20 30.28 2.63
N VAL A 139 27.20 29.80 1.89
CA VAL A 139 27.63 28.40 1.86
C VAL A 139 29.14 28.28 1.73
N LEU A 140 29.76 27.38 2.49
CA LEU A 140 31.21 27.17 2.51
C LEU A 140 31.52 25.66 2.47
N LEU A 141 32.20 25.19 1.42
CA LEU A 141 32.50 23.77 1.20
C LEU A 141 33.99 23.47 1.35
N LEU A 142 34.36 22.72 2.40
CA LEU A 142 35.73 22.32 2.70
C LEU A 142 36.03 20.95 2.07
N LYS A 143 36.30 20.94 0.77
CA LYS A 143 36.52 19.71 -0.02
C LYS A 143 37.61 18.79 0.55
N GLN A 144 38.68 19.37 1.12
CA GLN A 144 39.76 18.62 1.81
C GLN A 144 39.35 17.93 3.13
N LYS A 145 38.19 18.28 3.73
CA LYS A 145 37.72 17.75 5.01
C LYS A 145 36.38 17.02 4.92
N ASN A 146 35.82 16.87 3.71
CA ASN A 146 34.49 16.29 3.46
C ASN A 146 33.40 16.92 4.35
N GLN A 147 33.46 18.25 4.50
CA GLN A 147 32.63 19.06 5.38
C GLN A 147 32.10 20.30 4.65
N ALA A 148 30.91 20.75 4.99
CA ALA A 148 30.40 22.05 4.58
C ALA A 148 29.69 22.76 5.73
N PHE A 149 29.56 24.07 5.59
CA PHE A 149 28.71 24.91 6.41
C PHE A 149 27.70 25.64 5.53
N LEU A 150 26.47 25.73 6.00
CA LEU A 150 25.35 26.36 5.30
C LEU A 150 24.70 27.36 6.25
N GLU A 151 24.72 28.65 5.90
CA GLU A 151 24.11 29.71 6.69
C GLU A 151 22.71 30.01 6.15
N PHE A 152 21.72 29.98 7.04
CA PHE A 152 20.36 30.40 6.76
C PHE A 152 20.14 31.89 7.09
N LEU A 153 19.27 32.52 6.31
CA LEU A 153 18.80 33.88 6.55
C LEU A 153 18.02 33.99 7.87
N ASP A 154 17.35 32.91 8.28
CA ASP A 154 16.60 32.77 9.53
C ASP A 154 17.18 31.62 10.37
N GLU A 155 17.23 31.80 11.69
CA GLU A 155 17.66 30.77 12.64
C GLU A 155 16.66 29.61 12.72
N GLN A 156 15.35 29.89 12.56
CA GLN A 156 14.31 28.86 12.60
C GLN A 156 14.43 27.84 11.45
N ALA A 157 14.94 28.27 10.29
CA ALA A 157 15.24 27.39 9.16
C ALA A 157 16.36 26.37 9.52
N ALA A 158 17.45 26.86 10.11
CA ALA A 158 18.55 26.02 10.58
C ALA A 158 18.11 25.05 11.70
N VAL A 159 17.28 25.53 12.65
CA VAL A 159 16.69 24.69 13.71
C VAL A 159 15.82 23.58 13.13
N THR A 160 14.97 23.90 12.15
CA THR A 160 14.10 22.93 11.47
C THR A 160 14.91 21.87 10.73
N MET A 161 15.97 22.28 10.01
CA MET A 161 16.86 21.37 9.28
C MET A 161 17.56 20.37 10.22
N VAL A 162 18.16 20.85 11.32
CA VAL A 162 18.88 19.99 12.28
C VAL A 162 17.91 19.06 13.01
N SER A 163 16.75 19.56 13.44
CA SER A 163 15.75 18.77 14.17
C SER A 163 15.14 17.66 13.31
N PHE A 164 14.88 17.94 12.03
CA PHE A 164 14.39 16.94 11.08
C PHE A 164 15.43 15.84 10.84
N HIS A 165 16.70 16.21 10.64
CA HIS A 165 17.77 15.27 10.35
C HIS A 165 18.34 14.52 11.56
N GLN A 166 17.99 14.94 12.78
CA GLN A 166 18.23 14.16 13.99
C GLN A 166 17.38 12.87 14.03
N GLN A 167 16.24 12.84 13.32
CA GLN A 167 15.35 11.66 13.21
C GLN A 167 15.42 10.98 11.83
N ASN A 168 15.73 11.73 10.77
CA ASN A 168 15.74 11.24 9.38
C ASN A 168 17.13 11.39 8.77
N PRO A 169 17.87 10.30 8.49
CA PRO A 169 19.26 10.39 8.02
C PRO A 169 19.36 11.17 6.70
N ALA A 170 20.09 12.29 6.72
CA ALA A 170 20.35 13.08 5.53
C ALA A 170 21.20 12.29 4.53
N GLN A 171 20.95 12.50 3.23
CA GLN A 171 21.73 11.88 2.16
C GLN A 171 22.04 12.90 1.07
N ILE A 172 23.28 12.88 0.58
CA ILE A 172 23.71 13.59 -0.63
C ILE A 172 24.26 12.54 -1.60
N ARG A 173 23.73 12.53 -2.83
CA ARG A 173 24.10 11.57 -3.90
C ARG A 173 24.10 10.10 -3.41
N MET A 174 23.04 9.71 -2.69
CA MET A 174 22.83 8.39 -2.06
C MET A 174 23.83 7.99 -0.94
N LYS A 175 24.74 8.88 -0.51
CA LYS A 175 25.64 8.65 0.62
C LYS A 175 25.10 9.37 1.87
N PRO A 176 25.15 8.74 3.07
CA PRO A 176 24.67 9.38 4.30
C PRO A 176 25.58 10.53 4.74
N VAL A 177 24.98 11.62 5.22
CA VAL A 177 25.69 12.79 5.75
C VAL A 177 25.11 13.17 7.12
N TYR A 178 25.91 13.79 7.98
CA TYR A 178 25.49 14.17 9.34
C TYR A 178 25.28 15.67 9.45
N VAL A 179 24.13 16.10 9.96
CA VAL A 179 23.66 17.49 10.00
C VAL A 179 23.51 17.94 11.45
N GLN A 180 24.19 19.02 11.85
CA GLN A 180 24.21 19.54 13.22
C GLN A 180 24.36 21.07 13.24
N PHE A 181 24.08 21.76 14.35
CA PHE A 181 24.42 23.18 14.48
C PHE A 181 25.93 23.40 14.46
N SER A 182 26.38 24.44 13.76
CA SER A 182 27.77 24.89 13.76
C SER A 182 28.10 25.66 15.04
N ASN A 183 29.36 25.62 15.45
CA ASN A 183 29.91 26.47 16.51
C ASN A 183 29.98 27.96 16.08
N HIS A 184 29.91 28.23 14.78
CA HIS A 184 29.85 29.58 14.21
C HIS A 184 28.39 30.05 14.14
N LYS A 185 28.14 31.33 14.44
CA LYS A 185 26.82 31.96 14.25
C LYS A 185 26.59 32.52 12.85
N GLU A 186 27.66 32.88 12.16
CA GLU A 186 27.68 33.44 10.80
C GLU A 186 28.97 33.00 10.08
N LEU A 187 28.95 32.93 8.74
CA LEU A 187 30.06 32.51 7.90
C LEU A 187 30.87 33.70 7.38
N LYS A 188 31.92 34.06 8.12
CA LYS A 188 32.95 34.98 7.66
C LYS A 188 33.67 34.38 6.45
N THR A 189 33.52 35.02 5.30
CA THR A 189 34.11 34.60 4.02
C THR A 189 35.35 35.42 3.76
N ASP A 190 36.52 34.82 3.95
CA ASP A 190 37.80 35.50 3.74
C ASP A 190 38.06 35.75 2.25
N GLN A 191 38.63 36.90 1.90
CA GLN A 191 38.71 37.35 0.49
C GLN A 191 39.76 36.57 -0.33
N ALA A 192 40.60 35.76 0.32
CA ALA A 192 41.69 35.00 -0.31
C ALA A 192 41.23 33.95 -1.34
N ASN A 193 40.01 33.40 -1.23
CA ASN A 193 39.50 32.31 -2.09
C ASN A 193 38.42 32.77 -3.09
N SER A 194 38.75 33.79 -3.88
CA SER A 194 37.84 34.41 -4.88
C SER A 194 37.11 33.42 -5.79
N PHE A 195 37.81 32.38 -6.30
CA PHE A 195 37.23 31.38 -7.20
C PHE A 195 36.15 30.50 -6.54
N GLN A 196 36.35 30.10 -5.27
CA GLN A 196 35.36 29.29 -4.53
C GLN A 196 34.14 30.14 -4.14
N ASN A 197 34.37 31.40 -3.75
CA ASN A 197 33.31 32.35 -3.43
C ASN A 197 32.41 32.61 -4.65
N ALA A 198 32.97 32.68 -5.87
CA ALA A 198 32.19 32.82 -7.09
C ALA A 198 31.24 31.62 -7.34
N THR A 199 31.71 30.38 -7.16
CA THR A 199 30.85 29.19 -7.28
C THR A 199 29.80 29.09 -6.18
N ALA A 200 30.12 29.51 -4.95
CA ALA A 200 29.16 29.57 -3.85
C ALA A 200 28.06 30.63 -4.11
N GLN A 201 28.44 31.83 -4.55
CA GLN A 201 27.48 32.87 -4.93
C GLN A 201 26.62 32.46 -6.14
N ALA A 202 27.20 31.81 -7.15
CA ALA A 202 26.42 31.29 -8.29
C ALA A 202 25.40 30.22 -7.85
N ALA A 203 25.76 29.32 -6.93
CA ALA A 203 24.83 28.34 -6.37
C ALA A 203 23.70 29.00 -5.55
N LEU A 204 24.02 30.00 -4.72
CA LEU A 204 23.05 30.77 -3.94
C LEU A 204 22.14 31.64 -4.82
N GLN A 205 22.67 32.19 -5.93
CA GLN A 205 21.89 32.94 -6.92
C GLN A 205 20.98 32.01 -7.72
N ALA A 206 21.45 30.83 -8.14
CA ALA A 206 20.62 29.82 -8.78
C ALA A 206 19.49 29.33 -7.85
N ALA A 207 19.80 29.06 -6.58
CA ALA A 207 18.78 28.77 -5.57
C ALA A 207 17.83 29.96 -5.34
N SER A 208 18.32 31.19 -5.41
CA SER A 208 17.48 32.40 -5.33
C SER A 208 16.57 32.60 -6.55
N ALA A 209 16.97 32.11 -7.73
CA ALA A 209 16.15 32.07 -8.94
C ALA A 209 15.11 30.93 -8.93
N VAL A 210 15.42 29.82 -8.26
CA VAL A 210 14.44 28.75 -7.95
C VAL A 210 13.49 29.20 -6.81
N MET A 211 13.95 30.10 -5.94
CA MET A 211 13.20 30.68 -4.81
C MET A 211 12.67 32.11 -5.08
N GLY A 212 12.65 32.56 -6.34
CA GLY A 212 12.14 33.88 -6.72
C GLY A 212 12.37 34.25 -8.20
N GLY A 213 11.49 35.04 -8.82
CA GLY A 213 10.27 35.63 -8.27
C GLY A 213 9.02 34.77 -8.54
N PRO A 214 8.11 34.62 -7.56
CA PRO A 214 6.72 34.28 -7.87
C PRO A 214 6.11 35.39 -8.72
N THR A 215 5.15 35.06 -9.59
CA THR A 215 4.11 36.03 -9.94
C THR A 215 3.41 36.45 -8.63
N GLU A 216 3.15 37.74 -8.43
CA GLU A 216 2.72 38.27 -7.11
C GLU A 216 1.44 37.61 -6.57
N GLU A 217 0.62 37.04 -7.44
CA GLU A 217 -0.55 36.24 -7.06
C GLU A 217 -0.22 34.96 -6.27
N GLY A 218 0.89 34.28 -6.57
CA GLY A 218 1.24 32.98 -5.97
C GLY A 218 1.69 33.12 -4.51
N GLN A 219 2.38 34.21 -4.19
CA GLN A 219 3.09 34.40 -2.92
C GLN A 219 2.16 34.61 -1.69
N LYS A 220 0.84 34.73 -1.92
CA LYS A 220 -0.20 34.82 -0.87
C LYS A 220 -1.16 33.62 -0.86
N ARG A 221 -1.06 32.68 -1.80
CA ARG A 221 -2.01 31.58 -1.96
C ARG A 221 -1.61 30.35 -1.15
N THR A 222 -2.18 30.23 0.05
CA THR A 222 -2.05 29.07 0.96
C THR A 222 -2.78 27.81 0.47
N THR A 223 -3.69 27.94 -0.49
CA THR A 223 -4.54 26.85 -0.96
C THR A 223 -4.08 26.35 -2.33
N LEU A 224 -3.84 25.04 -2.42
CA LEU A 224 -3.42 24.33 -3.62
C LEU A 224 -4.61 23.60 -4.26
N ARG A 225 -4.59 23.49 -5.59
CA ARG A 225 -5.48 22.64 -6.39
C ARG A 225 -4.67 21.49 -6.96
N ILE A 226 -5.01 20.28 -6.53
CA ILE A 226 -4.38 19.04 -6.97
C ILE A 226 -5.30 18.39 -7.99
N ILE A 227 -4.76 17.92 -9.12
CA ILE A 227 -5.34 16.86 -9.94
C ILE A 227 -4.51 15.59 -9.72
N VAL A 228 -5.17 14.42 -9.66
CA VAL A 228 -4.47 13.13 -9.70
C VAL A 228 -4.71 12.48 -11.06
N GLU A 229 -3.66 12.47 -11.89
CA GLU A 229 -3.61 11.76 -13.17
C GLU A 229 -3.30 10.27 -12.94
N HIS A 230 -3.70 9.39 -13.86
CA HIS A 230 -3.44 7.94 -13.79
C HIS A 230 -3.86 7.32 -12.45
N LEU A 231 -5.08 7.61 -11.99
CA LEU A 231 -5.65 7.12 -10.73
C LEU A 231 -5.93 5.61 -10.79
N VAL A 232 -4.91 4.79 -10.57
CA VAL A 232 -5.01 3.32 -10.49
C VAL A 232 -5.37 2.85 -9.07
N TYR A 233 -4.91 3.59 -8.05
CA TYR A 233 -5.14 3.34 -6.63
C TYR A 233 -5.98 4.47 -6.03
N PRO A 234 -6.97 4.20 -5.16
CA PRO A 234 -7.82 5.22 -4.56
C PRO A 234 -7.02 6.09 -3.59
N VAL A 235 -7.02 7.40 -3.84
CA VAL A 235 -6.38 8.40 -3.00
C VAL A 235 -7.41 8.96 -2.03
N GLY A 236 -7.26 8.67 -0.74
CA GLY A 236 -8.13 9.21 0.32
C GLY A 236 -7.61 10.51 0.92
N ILE A 237 -8.44 11.18 1.74
CA ILE A 237 -8.02 12.34 2.54
C ILE A 237 -6.78 12.03 3.36
N GLU A 238 -6.73 10.87 4.04
CA GLU A 238 -5.60 10.54 4.91
C GLU A 238 -4.27 10.36 4.15
N VAL A 239 -4.31 9.90 2.89
CA VAL A 239 -3.13 9.76 2.03
C VAL A 239 -2.58 11.14 1.65
N LEU A 240 -3.46 12.06 1.19
CA LEU A 240 -3.06 13.43 0.89
C LEU A 240 -2.60 14.18 2.15
N TYR A 241 -3.26 13.97 3.29
CA TYR A 241 -2.88 14.57 4.56
C TYR A 241 -1.47 14.15 4.98
N GLN A 242 -1.14 12.86 4.92
CA GLN A 242 0.21 12.35 5.21
C GLN A 242 1.30 12.86 4.25
N ILE A 243 0.95 13.16 3.00
CA ILE A 243 1.89 13.69 2.01
C ILE A 243 2.12 15.19 2.23
N PHE A 244 1.05 15.99 2.30
CA PHE A 244 1.15 17.45 2.38
C PHE A 244 1.58 17.93 3.77
N SER A 245 1.27 17.21 4.85
CA SER A 245 1.71 17.56 6.21
C SER A 245 3.24 17.54 6.40
N LYS A 246 4.00 16.97 5.45
CA LYS A 246 5.48 17.01 5.44
C LYS A 246 6.03 18.40 5.15
N PHE A 247 5.25 19.28 4.52
CA PHE A 247 5.66 20.62 4.08
C PHE A 247 5.13 21.74 4.98
N GLY A 248 4.20 21.43 5.89
CA GLY A 248 3.60 22.37 6.83
C GLY A 248 2.24 21.87 7.33
N LYS A 249 1.65 22.57 8.31
CA LYS A 249 0.35 22.16 8.86
C LYS A 249 -0.75 22.33 7.81
N VAL A 250 -1.43 21.24 7.48
CA VAL A 250 -2.67 21.28 6.69
C VAL A 250 -3.81 21.79 7.60
N LEU A 251 -4.59 22.76 7.12
CA LEU A 251 -5.75 23.29 7.84
C LEU A 251 -7.05 22.60 7.41
N LYS A 252 -7.28 22.49 6.10
CA LYS A 252 -8.56 22.02 5.52
C LYS A 252 -8.31 21.31 4.20
N MET A 253 -9.09 20.26 3.91
CA MET A 253 -9.07 19.59 2.61
C MET A 253 -10.46 19.24 2.11
N ILE A 254 -10.64 19.25 0.78
CA ILE A 254 -11.84 18.80 0.08
C ILE A 254 -11.42 17.97 -1.14
N ILE A 255 -12.02 16.80 -1.35
CA ILE A 255 -11.80 15.89 -2.48
C ILE A 255 -13.09 15.76 -3.29
N PHE A 256 -12.98 15.88 -4.61
CA PHE A 256 -14.10 15.83 -5.53
C PHE A 256 -13.68 15.31 -6.91
N THR A 257 -14.61 14.66 -7.62
CA THR A 257 -14.41 14.34 -9.05
C THR A 257 -15.01 15.46 -9.89
N LYS A 258 -14.24 16.02 -10.82
CA LYS A 258 -14.71 17.04 -11.77
C LYS A 258 -14.15 16.75 -13.16
N ASN A 259 -14.99 16.86 -14.19
CA ASN A 259 -14.64 16.56 -15.59
C ASN A 259 -13.97 15.16 -15.73
N ASN A 260 -14.50 14.16 -15.03
CA ASN A 260 -13.96 12.80 -14.90
C ASN A 260 -12.50 12.68 -14.38
N SER A 261 -11.95 13.77 -13.83
CA SER A 261 -10.65 13.80 -13.13
C SER A 261 -10.86 13.85 -11.61
N PHE A 262 -10.02 13.12 -10.88
CA PHE A 262 -9.94 13.23 -9.42
C PHE A 262 -9.20 14.52 -9.07
N GLN A 263 -9.81 15.38 -8.24
CA GLN A 263 -9.21 16.64 -7.79
C GLN A 263 -9.35 16.80 -6.28
N ALA A 264 -8.38 17.50 -5.69
CA ALA A 264 -8.42 17.91 -4.30
C ALA A 264 -8.07 19.40 -4.17
N LEU A 265 -8.63 20.02 -3.14
CA LEU A 265 -8.27 21.35 -2.67
C LEU A 265 -7.67 21.18 -1.28
N ILE A 266 -6.46 21.71 -1.06
CA ILE A 266 -5.70 21.57 0.18
C ILE A 266 -5.29 22.96 0.64
N GLN A 267 -5.77 23.39 1.80
CA GLN A 267 -5.38 24.66 2.43
C GLN A 267 -4.27 24.39 3.46
N MET A 268 -3.07 24.89 3.17
CA MET A 268 -1.94 24.92 4.09
C MET A 268 -2.10 26.06 5.10
N SER A 269 -1.36 26.00 6.21
CA SER A 269 -1.27 27.07 7.20
C SER A 269 -0.51 28.31 6.70
N ASP A 270 0.42 28.12 5.76
CA ASP A 270 1.42 29.11 5.38
C ASP A 270 1.68 29.08 3.85
N PRO A 271 1.88 30.24 3.18
CA PRO A 271 2.11 30.29 1.73
C PRO A 271 3.48 29.74 1.30
N VAL A 272 4.50 29.78 2.16
CA VAL A 272 5.82 29.16 1.92
C VAL A 272 5.66 27.64 1.94
N ALA A 273 4.92 27.09 2.89
CA ALA A 273 4.58 25.66 2.95
C ALA A 273 3.79 25.22 1.69
N ALA A 274 2.85 26.03 1.21
CA ALA A 274 2.13 25.76 -0.03
C ALA A 274 3.05 25.78 -1.27
N ASN A 275 3.97 26.75 -1.37
CA ASN A 275 4.95 26.81 -2.45
C ASN A 275 5.91 25.61 -2.42
N ALA A 276 6.47 25.28 -1.26
CA ALA A 276 7.37 24.15 -1.08
C ALA A 276 6.69 22.82 -1.45
N ALA A 277 5.45 22.61 -1.00
CA ALA A 277 4.65 21.46 -1.39
C ALA A 277 4.43 21.39 -2.92
N LYS A 278 4.06 22.52 -3.58
CA LYS A 278 3.91 22.56 -5.04
C LYS A 278 5.21 22.17 -5.74
N LEU A 279 6.32 22.86 -5.44
CA LEU A 279 7.62 22.64 -6.10
C LEU A 279 8.16 21.22 -5.91
N SER A 280 7.85 20.57 -4.77
CA SER A 280 8.39 19.26 -4.42
C SER A 280 7.53 18.08 -4.89
N LEU A 281 6.23 18.30 -5.09
CA LEU A 281 5.25 17.23 -5.37
C LEU A 281 4.61 17.32 -6.77
N ASP A 282 4.70 18.46 -7.46
CA ASP A 282 4.14 18.59 -8.81
C ASP A 282 4.88 17.67 -9.81
N GLY A 283 4.13 16.88 -10.57
CA GLY A 283 4.65 15.80 -11.41
C GLY A 283 5.08 14.52 -10.67
N GLN A 284 5.02 14.47 -9.33
CA GLN A 284 5.39 13.27 -8.56
C GLN A 284 4.26 12.25 -8.46
N ASN A 285 4.61 10.98 -8.33
CA ASN A 285 3.65 9.89 -8.19
C ASN A 285 3.37 9.56 -6.71
N ILE A 286 2.09 9.43 -6.33
CA ILE A 286 1.69 8.99 -4.97
C ILE A 286 2.08 7.52 -4.75
N TYR A 287 1.94 6.68 -5.77
CA TYR A 287 2.30 5.26 -5.77
C TYR A 287 3.25 4.99 -6.93
N ASN A 288 4.18 4.04 -6.80
CA ASN A 288 5.25 3.89 -7.80
C ASN A 288 4.69 3.65 -9.22
N GLY A 289 4.91 4.63 -10.12
CA GLY A 289 4.45 4.61 -11.52
C GLY A 289 3.01 5.07 -11.79
N CYS A 290 2.26 5.57 -10.81
CA CYS A 290 0.86 5.99 -11.00
C CYS A 290 0.35 6.98 -9.93
N CYS A 291 -0.90 7.45 -10.10
CA CYS A 291 -1.50 8.51 -9.27
C CYS A 291 -0.60 9.75 -9.23
N THR A 292 -0.30 10.30 -10.40
CA THR A 292 0.60 11.44 -10.59
C THR A 292 -0.08 12.73 -10.16
N LEU A 293 0.56 13.49 -9.28
CA LEU A 293 0.11 14.80 -8.81
C LEU A 293 0.36 15.86 -9.88
N ARG A 294 -0.67 16.67 -10.19
CA ARG A 294 -0.54 17.98 -10.82
C ARG A 294 -1.00 19.03 -9.84
N ILE A 295 -0.16 20.02 -9.53
CA ILE A 295 -0.42 20.96 -8.43
C ILE A 295 -0.37 22.39 -8.95
N ASP A 296 -1.53 23.04 -8.98
CA ASP A 296 -1.67 24.48 -9.20
C ASP A 296 -1.94 25.20 -7.88
N TYR A 297 -1.80 26.53 -7.89
CA TYR A 297 -2.47 27.35 -6.90
C TYR A 297 -3.99 27.38 -7.14
N SER A 298 -4.77 27.32 -6.07
CA SER A 298 -6.23 27.47 -6.15
C SER A 298 -6.62 28.93 -6.41
N LYS A 299 -7.79 29.12 -7.04
CA LYS A 299 -8.48 30.42 -7.11
C LYS A 299 -9.18 30.80 -5.79
N LEU A 300 -9.27 29.87 -4.84
CA LEU A 300 -9.84 30.09 -3.50
C LEU A 300 -8.70 30.30 -2.50
N ASN A 301 -8.77 31.34 -1.67
CA ASN A 301 -7.80 31.59 -0.61
C ASN A 301 -8.13 30.88 0.72
N ASN A 302 -9.39 30.47 0.90
CA ASN A 302 -9.89 29.74 2.06
C ASN A 302 -10.89 28.67 1.61
N LEU A 303 -10.93 27.54 2.32
CA LEU A 303 -11.89 26.46 2.09
C LEU A 303 -13.01 26.47 3.13
N ASN A 304 -14.26 26.42 2.65
CA ASN A 304 -15.43 26.26 3.49
C ASN A 304 -15.77 24.77 3.62
N VAL A 305 -15.33 24.15 4.72
CA VAL A 305 -15.65 22.76 5.05
C VAL A 305 -16.80 22.75 6.05
N LYS A 306 -17.91 22.10 5.67
CA LYS A 306 -19.09 21.92 6.53
C LYS A 306 -19.11 20.60 7.30
N TYR A 307 -18.40 19.59 6.80
CA TYR A 307 -18.50 18.20 7.26
C TYR A 307 -17.13 17.52 7.35
N ASN A 308 -16.95 16.59 8.30
CA ASN A 308 -15.75 15.78 8.49
C ASN A 308 -15.99 14.32 8.04
N ASN A 309 -15.70 14.01 6.77
CA ASN A 309 -15.90 12.70 6.12
C ASN A 309 -14.85 12.42 5.05
N ASP A 310 -15.02 11.36 4.25
CA ASP A 310 -14.09 10.93 3.20
C ASP A 310 -13.86 11.96 2.06
N LYS A 311 -14.75 12.96 1.94
CA LYS A 311 -14.72 14.00 0.90
C LYS A 311 -14.34 15.39 1.41
N SER A 312 -14.49 15.67 2.70
CA SER A 312 -13.97 16.92 3.29
C SER A 312 -13.56 16.77 4.74
N ARG A 313 -12.50 17.47 5.15
CA ARG A 313 -12.02 17.50 6.53
C ARG A 313 -11.51 18.88 6.91
N ASP A 314 -11.95 19.37 8.06
CA ASP A 314 -11.39 20.54 8.75
C ASP A 314 -10.50 20.06 9.90
N PHE A 315 -9.19 20.18 9.74
CA PHE A 315 -8.20 19.79 10.76
C PHE A 315 -8.04 20.87 11.85
N THR A 316 -8.78 21.98 11.76
CA THR A 316 -8.88 23.01 12.80
C THR A 316 -10.14 22.88 13.66
N ASN A 317 -11.18 22.19 13.17
CA ASN A 317 -12.42 21.95 13.91
C ASN A 317 -12.83 20.46 13.87
N PRO A 318 -12.49 19.65 14.90
CA PRO A 318 -12.88 18.25 14.96
C PRO A 318 -14.38 18.05 15.18
N ASN A 319 -15.10 19.07 15.66
CA ASN A 319 -16.51 18.97 16.07
C ASN A 319 -17.52 19.16 14.92
N LEU A 320 -17.06 19.25 13.66
CA LEU A 320 -17.99 19.27 12.51
C LEU A 320 -18.66 17.91 12.33
N PRO A 321 -19.96 17.86 11.99
CA PRO A 321 -20.69 16.61 11.77
C PRO A 321 -20.13 15.84 10.57
N SER A 322 -20.28 14.51 10.56
CA SER A 322 -19.82 13.69 9.45
C SER A 322 -20.60 13.94 8.14
N GLY A 323 -21.89 14.28 8.25
CA GLY A 323 -22.78 14.46 7.10
C GLY A 323 -23.28 13.13 6.52
N ASP A 324 -24.52 13.14 6.02
CA ASP A 324 -25.19 11.98 5.43
C ASP A 324 -24.96 11.95 3.90
N PRO A 325 -24.66 10.79 3.28
CA PRO A 325 -24.43 10.69 1.84
C PRO A 325 -25.68 10.89 0.95
N GLY A 326 -26.89 10.98 1.51
CA GLY A 326 -28.15 10.90 0.76
C GLY A 326 -28.84 12.21 0.36
N LEU A 327 -28.40 13.39 0.81
CA LEU A 327 -29.29 14.56 0.92
C LEU A 327 -28.82 15.90 0.31
N ASP A 328 -27.84 15.90 -0.60
CA ASP A 328 -27.37 17.14 -1.26
C ASP A 328 -27.26 16.96 -2.79
N GLN A 329 -28.41 16.90 -3.48
CA GLN A 329 -28.51 16.77 -4.95
C GLN A 329 -29.21 17.98 -5.62
N ALA A 330 -29.12 19.18 -5.04
CA ALA A 330 -29.60 20.41 -5.68
C ALA A 330 -28.87 21.67 -5.19
N MET A 331 -27.77 22.06 -5.86
CA MET A 331 -27.16 23.39 -5.70
C MET A 331 -26.77 24.00 -7.06
N PRO A 332 -27.58 24.94 -7.59
CA PRO A 332 -27.15 25.87 -8.64
C PRO A 332 -26.07 26.85 -8.15
N PHE A 333 -25.48 27.60 -9.08
CA PHE A 333 -24.31 28.44 -8.83
C PHE A 333 -24.66 29.90 -8.54
N GLY A 334 -24.28 30.43 -7.37
CA GLY A 334 -23.91 31.85 -7.19
C GLY A 334 -24.91 32.82 -6.54
N ALA A 335 -24.37 34.03 -6.29
CA ALA A 335 -25.01 35.25 -5.78
C ALA A 335 -25.44 35.29 -4.30
N SER A 336 -25.73 36.50 -3.82
CA SER A 336 -25.92 36.87 -2.40
C SER A 336 -27.20 37.69 -2.20
N ASN A 337 -27.70 37.75 -0.97
CA ASN A 337 -28.67 38.71 -0.40
C ASN A 337 -29.89 39.13 -1.27
N LEU A 338 -31.10 38.81 -0.81
CA LEU A 338 -32.00 39.80 -0.18
C LEU A 338 -33.21 39.09 0.48
N SER A 339 -33.92 39.80 1.38
CA SER A 339 -35.19 39.39 1.98
C SER A 339 -36.38 40.00 1.23
N GLY A 340 -37.48 39.26 1.04
CA GLY A 340 -38.73 39.83 0.55
C GLY A 340 -39.78 38.80 0.09
N ASN A 341 -41.00 38.89 0.63
CA ASN A 341 -42.18 38.28 0.04
C ASN A 341 -42.54 39.01 -1.28
N ASN A 342 -43.02 38.30 -2.31
CA ASN A 342 -44.47 38.08 -2.48
C ASN A 342 -44.77 37.07 -3.63
N SER A 343 -46.04 36.94 -3.99
CA SER A 343 -46.63 35.92 -4.84
C SER A 343 -46.59 36.15 -6.37
N ALA A 344 -46.87 35.06 -7.09
CA ALA A 344 -47.71 34.96 -8.31
C ALA A 344 -47.08 34.56 -9.68
N GLN A 345 -47.81 33.63 -10.32
CA GLN A 345 -47.99 33.36 -11.76
C GLN A 345 -46.91 32.73 -12.68
N VAL A 346 -47.45 31.89 -13.56
CA VAL A 346 -46.94 31.19 -14.77
C VAL A 346 -47.40 31.98 -16.04
N PRO A 347 -47.12 31.62 -17.33
CA PRO A 347 -46.47 30.42 -17.90
C PRO A 347 -45.44 30.63 -19.06
N GLN A 348 -44.91 29.52 -19.60
CA GLN A 348 -44.55 29.21 -21.03
C GLN A 348 -43.68 30.18 -21.89
N MET A 349 -42.71 29.61 -22.64
CA MET A 349 -42.89 29.25 -24.08
C MET A 349 -41.70 28.37 -24.61
N SER A 350 -41.82 27.84 -25.83
CA SER A 350 -40.95 26.83 -26.47
C SER A 350 -40.03 27.39 -27.58
N SER A 351 -38.95 26.69 -27.95
CA SER A 351 -38.54 26.53 -29.37
C SER A 351 -37.56 25.35 -29.61
N TYR A 352 -37.29 25.05 -30.88
CA TYR A 352 -36.82 23.76 -31.40
C TYR A 352 -35.40 23.77 -32.03
N GLY A 353 -34.80 22.57 -32.11
CA GLY A 353 -33.92 22.15 -33.23
C GLY A 353 -32.43 22.48 -33.14
N VAL A 354 -31.53 21.79 -33.86
CA VAL A 354 -31.63 20.54 -34.66
C VAL A 354 -30.25 19.84 -34.69
N PRO A 355 -30.15 18.52 -35.00
CA PRO A 355 -28.90 17.75 -34.91
C PRO A 355 -28.11 17.67 -36.22
N SER A 356 -26.87 17.19 -36.14
CA SER A 356 -26.13 16.57 -37.27
C SER A 356 -25.12 15.53 -36.75
N ALA A 357 -24.71 14.59 -37.62
CA ALA A 357 -24.09 13.33 -37.20
C ALA A 357 -23.08 12.79 -38.22
N LEU A 358 -22.37 11.71 -37.81
CA LEU A 358 -21.37 10.93 -38.54
C LEU A 358 -20.05 11.66 -38.88
N GLY A 359 -18.86 11.05 -38.68
CA GLY A 359 -18.56 9.81 -37.94
C GLY A 359 -17.24 9.16 -38.34
N ALA A 360 -16.51 8.57 -37.38
CA ALA A 360 -15.37 7.69 -37.65
C ALA A 360 -15.11 6.68 -36.51
N ALA A 361 -14.47 5.57 -36.86
CA ALA A 361 -14.34 4.31 -36.12
C ALA A 361 -13.81 4.35 -34.66
N ARG A 362 -14.55 3.66 -33.79
CA ARG A 362 -14.10 2.70 -32.76
C ARG A 362 -12.68 2.87 -32.16
N MET A 363 -12.64 3.29 -30.90
CA MET A 363 -11.88 2.55 -29.87
C MET A 363 -12.82 2.18 -28.71
N MET A 364 -12.93 0.88 -28.41
CA MET A 364 -13.51 0.38 -27.16
C MET A 364 -12.37 -0.03 -26.23
N THR A 365 -12.16 0.67 -25.12
CA THR A 365 -11.62 0.10 -23.89
C THR A 365 -11.80 1.06 -22.70
N LEU A 366 -12.10 0.49 -21.53
CA LEU A 366 -12.00 1.13 -20.21
C LEU A 366 -12.74 2.46 -20.01
N ASN A 367 -14.09 2.42 -19.92
CA ASN A 367 -14.85 3.48 -19.26
C ASN A 367 -15.65 2.89 -18.07
N ALA A 368 -15.01 2.85 -16.90
CA ALA A 368 -15.54 2.24 -15.68
C ALA A 368 -15.02 2.94 -14.40
N ALA A 369 -15.04 4.28 -14.39
CA ALA A 369 -14.40 5.10 -13.35
C ALA A 369 -15.30 6.24 -12.83
N ALA A 370 -16.55 5.93 -12.45
CA ALA A 370 -17.52 6.94 -11.98
C ALA A 370 -18.65 6.41 -11.07
N ALA A 371 -18.34 5.73 -9.94
CA ALA A 371 -19.33 5.54 -8.85
C ALA A 371 -18.71 5.09 -7.51
N GLY A 372 -19.26 5.60 -6.41
CA GLY A 372 -19.35 4.89 -5.12
C GLY A 372 -18.20 5.03 -4.11
N ALA A 373 -18.57 5.10 -2.83
CA ALA A 373 -17.70 4.60 -1.77
C ALA A 373 -17.58 3.08 -1.95
N GLY A 374 -16.36 2.58 -2.10
CA GLY A 374 -16.14 1.18 -2.47
C GLY A 374 -16.64 0.21 -1.39
N ASN A 375 -17.31 -0.86 -1.81
CA ASN A 375 -17.67 -1.97 -0.93
C ASN A 375 -16.50 -3.00 -0.92
N ALA A 376 -16.15 -3.53 0.26
CA ALA A 376 -15.12 -4.57 0.39
C ALA A 376 -15.63 -5.99 0.08
N VAL A 377 -16.95 -6.17 -0.08
CA VAL A 377 -17.56 -7.49 -0.37
C VAL A 377 -17.83 -7.68 -1.86
N LEU A 378 -17.42 -8.84 -2.35
CA LEU A 378 -17.61 -9.33 -3.71
C LEU A 378 -18.71 -10.40 -3.74
N LEU A 379 -19.43 -10.45 -4.85
CA LEU A 379 -20.25 -11.59 -5.26
C LEU A 379 -19.52 -12.32 -6.38
N VAL A 380 -19.15 -13.56 -6.10
CA VAL A 380 -18.54 -14.51 -7.03
C VAL A 380 -19.64 -15.50 -7.45
N SER A 381 -19.71 -15.81 -8.75
CA SER A 381 -20.79 -16.62 -9.33
C SER A 381 -20.29 -17.50 -10.48
N ASN A 382 -21.06 -18.53 -10.85
CA ASN A 382 -20.65 -19.59 -11.79
C ASN A 382 -19.43 -20.41 -11.31
N LEU A 383 -19.35 -20.66 -10.01
CA LEU A 383 -18.33 -21.51 -9.38
C LEU A 383 -18.59 -23.00 -9.65
N ASP A 384 -17.57 -23.84 -9.49
CA ASP A 384 -17.75 -25.29 -9.50
C ASP A 384 -18.21 -25.80 -8.14
N GLU A 385 -19.41 -26.38 -8.08
CA GLU A 385 -20.10 -26.73 -6.83
C GLU A 385 -19.49 -27.93 -6.10
N GLN A 386 -18.63 -28.71 -6.76
CA GLN A 386 -17.96 -29.86 -6.17
C GLN A 386 -16.55 -29.51 -5.67
N LYS A 387 -15.89 -28.54 -6.29
CA LYS A 387 -14.51 -28.13 -5.96
C LYS A 387 -14.40 -26.85 -5.13
N VAL A 388 -15.43 -26.00 -5.10
CA VAL A 388 -15.38 -24.74 -4.35
C VAL A 388 -15.42 -24.95 -2.84
N THR A 389 -14.43 -24.39 -2.15
CA THR A 389 -14.36 -24.36 -0.68
C THR A 389 -14.02 -22.94 -0.21
N PRO A 390 -14.30 -22.57 1.07
CA PRO A 390 -13.90 -21.28 1.60
C PRO A 390 -12.39 -21.05 1.55
N ASP A 391 -11.59 -22.10 1.73
CA ASP A 391 -10.12 -22.05 1.69
C ASP A 391 -9.56 -21.90 0.26
N ALA A 392 -10.22 -22.49 -0.74
CA ALA A 392 -9.86 -22.27 -2.15
C ALA A 392 -10.12 -20.81 -2.57
N LEU A 393 -11.27 -20.25 -2.18
CA LEU A 393 -11.60 -18.84 -2.42
C LEU A 393 -10.69 -17.90 -1.62
N PHE A 394 -10.40 -18.20 -0.35
CA PHE A 394 -9.41 -17.48 0.45
C PHE A 394 -8.04 -17.43 -0.23
N THR A 395 -7.60 -18.56 -0.79
CA THR A 395 -6.31 -18.68 -1.47
C THR A 395 -6.27 -17.89 -2.78
N LEU A 396 -7.30 -18.01 -3.63
CA LEU A 396 -7.37 -17.33 -4.92
C LEU A 396 -7.50 -15.81 -4.78
N PHE A 397 -8.41 -15.34 -3.94
CA PHE A 397 -8.60 -13.91 -3.69
C PHE A 397 -7.47 -13.34 -2.82
N GLY A 398 -6.84 -14.18 -2.00
CA GLY A 398 -5.64 -13.90 -1.20
C GLY A 398 -4.42 -13.44 -1.99
N VAL A 399 -4.40 -13.60 -3.32
CA VAL A 399 -3.36 -13.08 -4.21
C VAL A 399 -3.52 -11.56 -4.44
N TYR A 400 -4.75 -11.02 -4.33
CA TYR A 400 -5.11 -9.64 -4.66
C TYR A 400 -5.41 -8.75 -3.44
N GLY A 401 -5.58 -9.37 -2.27
CA GLY A 401 -5.78 -8.68 -1.00
C GLY A 401 -5.87 -9.65 0.17
N ASP A 402 -5.97 -9.12 1.38
CA ASP A 402 -6.19 -9.95 2.57
C ASP A 402 -7.69 -10.25 2.70
N VAL A 403 -8.08 -11.52 2.64
CA VAL A 403 -9.48 -11.95 2.71
C VAL A 403 -9.88 -12.05 4.19
N HIS A 404 -10.93 -11.34 4.60
CA HIS A 404 -11.49 -11.39 5.95
C HIS A 404 -12.52 -12.51 6.11
N ARG A 405 -13.43 -12.71 5.16
CA ARG A 405 -14.49 -13.73 5.26
C ARG A 405 -14.85 -14.30 3.90
N VAL A 406 -15.22 -15.58 3.87
CA VAL A 406 -15.84 -16.23 2.71
C VAL A 406 -17.14 -16.89 3.15
N LYS A 407 -18.18 -16.82 2.30
CA LYS A 407 -19.47 -17.49 2.49
C LYS A 407 -20.01 -18.02 1.17
N ILE A 408 -19.97 -19.34 0.97
CA ILE A 408 -20.65 -20.02 -0.13
C ILE A 408 -22.16 -20.08 0.21
N LEU A 409 -23.04 -19.86 -0.77
CA LEU A 409 -24.48 -19.83 -0.54
C LEU A 409 -25.04 -21.25 -0.50
N PHE A 410 -25.61 -21.68 0.63
CA PHE A 410 -26.13 -23.05 0.83
C PHE A 410 -27.12 -23.49 -0.27
N ASN A 411 -28.07 -22.62 -0.65
CA ASN A 411 -29.07 -22.89 -1.71
C ASN A 411 -28.53 -22.70 -3.14
N LYS A 412 -27.31 -22.21 -3.32
CA LYS A 412 -26.68 -21.84 -4.60
C LYS A 412 -25.16 -21.93 -4.49
N LYS A 413 -24.60 -23.15 -4.47
CA LYS A 413 -23.17 -23.37 -4.22
C LYS A 413 -22.27 -22.84 -5.33
N ASP A 414 -22.84 -22.55 -6.49
CA ASP A 414 -22.21 -21.83 -7.60
C ASP A 414 -21.98 -20.33 -7.30
N ASN A 415 -22.53 -19.81 -6.19
CA ASN A 415 -22.41 -18.44 -5.72
C ASN A 415 -21.72 -18.37 -4.36
N ALA A 416 -20.84 -17.37 -4.19
CA ALA A 416 -20.19 -17.07 -2.91
C ALA A 416 -20.02 -15.57 -2.69
N LEU A 417 -20.03 -15.15 -1.43
CA LEU A 417 -19.60 -13.83 -0.98
C LEU A 417 -18.17 -13.90 -0.45
N VAL A 418 -17.31 -12.99 -0.90
CA VAL A 418 -15.92 -12.85 -0.42
C VAL A 418 -15.74 -11.43 0.09
N GLN A 419 -15.38 -11.27 1.37
CA GLN A 419 -15.06 -9.98 1.97
C GLN A 419 -13.55 -9.80 2.03
N MET A 420 -13.05 -8.79 1.33
CA MET A 420 -11.66 -8.32 1.44
C MET A 420 -11.50 -7.44 2.69
N ALA A 421 -10.25 -7.20 3.11
CA ALA A 421 -9.90 -6.25 4.16
C ALA A 421 -10.23 -4.81 3.75
N GLU A 422 -9.99 -4.46 2.48
CA GLU A 422 -10.14 -3.11 1.93
C GLU A 422 -10.99 -3.09 0.65
N PRO A 423 -11.77 -2.02 0.39
CA PRO A 423 -12.49 -1.84 -0.87
C PRO A 423 -11.61 -1.81 -2.12
N HIS A 424 -10.36 -1.34 -2.01
CA HIS A 424 -9.44 -1.34 -3.15
C HIS A 424 -9.06 -2.75 -3.59
N GLN A 425 -8.77 -3.63 -2.62
CA GLN A 425 -8.46 -5.03 -2.88
C GLN A 425 -9.63 -5.77 -3.54
N ALA A 426 -10.87 -5.40 -3.18
CA ALA A 426 -12.07 -5.89 -3.85
C ALA A 426 -12.13 -5.46 -5.33
N GLN A 427 -11.79 -4.21 -5.64
CA GLN A 427 -11.72 -3.70 -7.02
C GLN A 427 -10.58 -4.35 -7.83
N LEU A 428 -9.40 -4.59 -7.24
CA LEU A 428 -8.32 -5.36 -7.89
C LEU A 428 -8.76 -6.79 -8.22
N ALA A 429 -9.42 -7.46 -7.28
CA ALA A 429 -9.93 -8.81 -7.49
C ALA A 429 -11.02 -8.85 -8.59
N ILE A 430 -11.92 -7.86 -8.69
CA ILE A 430 -12.85 -7.75 -9.84
C ILE A 430 -12.06 -7.61 -11.15
N ALA A 431 -11.09 -6.68 -11.19
CA ALA A 431 -10.32 -6.35 -12.39
C ALA A 431 -9.40 -7.48 -12.89
N HIS A 432 -9.12 -8.49 -12.06
CA HIS A 432 -8.22 -9.59 -12.40
C HIS A 432 -8.85 -10.99 -12.34
N LEU A 433 -10.02 -11.18 -11.70
CA LEU A 433 -10.70 -12.48 -11.60
C LEU A 433 -12.05 -12.57 -12.33
N ASP A 434 -12.65 -11.46 -12.79
CA ASP A 434 -13.88 -11.57 -13.59
C ASP A 434 -13.63 -12.28 -14.93
N LYS A 435 -14.48 -13.26 -15.26
CA LYS A 435 -14.41 -14.15 -16.45
C LYS A 435 -13.20 -15.08 -16.50
N VAL A 436 -12.35 -15.11 -15.47
CA VAL A 436 -11.24 -16.07 -15.40
C VAL A 436 -11.77 -17.49 -15.35
N LYS A 437 -11.09 -18.41 -16.04
CA LYS A 437 -11.44 -19.83 -15.97
C LYS A 437 -10.84 -20.46 -14.71
N VAL A 438 -11.68 -21.13 -13.94
CA VAL A 438 -11.34 -21.83 -12.70
C VAL A 438 -12.04 -23.18 -12.72
N TRP A 439 -11.25 -24.27 -12.73
CA TRP A 439 -11.73 -25.64 -12.86
C TRP A 439 -12.65 -25.87 -14.06
N GLY A 440 -12.33 -25.26 -15.21
CA GLY A 440 -13.13 -25.37 -16.44
C GLY A 440 -14.20 -24.28 -16.61
N LYS A 441 -14.74 -23.71 -15.52
CA LYS A 441 -15.80 -22.69 -15.56
C LYS A 441 -15.24 -21.27 -15.59
N ASN A 442 -15.78 -20.40 -16.44
CA ASN A 442 -15.52 -18.96 -16.38
C ASN A 442 -16.31 -18.34 -15.21
N ILE A 443 -15.65 -18.07 -14.08
CA ILE A 443 -16.28 -17.43 -12.92
C ILE A 443 -16.62 -15.98 -13.23
N ARG A 444 -17.62 -15.42 -12.56
CA ARG A 444 -17.99 -14.01 -12.68
C ARG A 444 -17.86 -13.31 -11.32
N VAL A 445 -17.09 -12.23 -11.27
CA VAL A 445 -16.73 -11.51 -10.05
C VAL A 445 -17.29 -10.09 -10.13
N THR A 446 -18.13 -9.72 -9.17
CA THR A 446 -18.84 -8.44 -9.18
C THR A 446 -18.90 -7.83 -7.78
N GLN A 447 -19.15 -6.52 -7.69
CA GLN A 447 -19.39 -5.87 -6.40
C GLN A 447 -20.69 -6.39 -5.78
N SER A 448 -20.64 -6.83 -4.51
CA SER A 448 -21.84 -7.27 -3.79
C SER A 448 -22.73 -6.10 -3.37
N LYS A 449 -24.02 -6.40 -3.15
CA LYS A 449 -24.97 -5.49 -2.47
C LYS A 449 -24.85 -5.55 -0.94
N HIS A 450 -24.23 -6.59 -0.39
CA HIS A 450 -24.00 -6.72 1.06
C HIS A 450 -22.71 -5.98 1.44
N THR A 451 -22.73 -5.15 2.48
CA THR A 451 -21.55 -4.43 2.99
C THR A 451 -20.68 -5.25 3.94
N LEU A 452 -21.20 -6.36 4.47
CA LEU A 452 -20.52 -7.26 5.40
C LEU A 452 -20.93 -8.71 5.12
N VAL A 453 -19.99 -9.66 5.21
CA VAL A 453 -20.31 -11.10 5.23
C VAL A 453 -20.73 -11.48 6.65
N GLN A 454 -21.99 -11.93 6.77
CA GLN A 454 -22.58 -12.42 8.01
C GLN A 454 -22.15 -13.87 8.26
N MET A 455 -21.51 -14.12 9.41
CA MET A 455 -21.23 -15.46 9.91
C MET A 455 -22.53 -16.24 10.22
N PRO A 456 -22.49 -17.58 10.35
CA PRO A 456 -23.58 -18.35 10.93
C PRO A 456 -23.91 -17.87 12.35
N LYS A 457 -25.15 -18.07 12.80
CA LYS A 457 -25.47 -17.89 14.22
C LYS A 457 -24.89 -19.05 15.02
N GLU A 458 -24.44 -18.76 16.24
CA GLU A 458 -23.92 -19.75 17.17
C GLU A 458 -24.95 -20.88 17.37
N GLY A 459 -24.52 -22.14 17.21
CA GLY A 459 -25.39 -23.31 17.21
C GLY A 459 -26.03 -23.70 15.86
N GLN A 460 -25.88 -22.92 14.77
CA GLN A 460 -26.33 -23.35 13.44
C GLN A 460 -25.21 -24.04 12.65
N PRO A 461 -25.37 -25.31 12.22
CA PRO A 461 -24.43 -25.95 11.31
C PRO A 461 -24.59 -25.37 9.90
N ASP A 462 -23.50 -24.85 9.32
CA ASP A 462 -23.51 -24.24 7.98
C ASP A 462 -22.85 -25.13 6.90
N ALA A 463 -22.59 -26.40 7.24
CA ALA A 463 -21.86 -27.37 6.44
C ALA A 463 -20.43 -26.95 6.02
N GLY A 464 -19.79 -26.03 6.75
CA GLY A 464 -18.45 -25.56 6.46
C GLY A 464 -18.38 -24.57 5.29
N LEU A 465 -19.51 -23.94 4.93
CA LEU A 465 -19.61 -23.02 3.79
C LEU A 465 -19.20 -21.58 4.12
N THR A 466 -19.12 -21.21 5.41
CA THR A 466 -18.70 -19.88 5.88
C THR A 466 -17.44 -20.01 6.74
N LYS A 467 -16.45 -19.14 6.51
CA LYS A 467 -15.20 -19.14 7.29
C LYS A 467 -14.67 -17.72 7.49
N ASP A 468 -14.26 -17.42 8.72
CA ASP A 468 -13.58 -16.17 9.07
C ASP A 468 -12.07 -16.37 9.01
N PHE A 469 -11.41 -15.46 8.31
CA PHE A 469 -9.98 -15.43 8.03
C PHE A 469 -9.35 -14.09 8.48
N THR A 470 -10.08 -13.22 9.17
CA THR A 470 -9.62 -11.87 9.58
C THR A 470 -8.28 -11.92 10.32
N ASN A 471 -8.07 -12.94 11.15
CA ASN A 471 -6.83 -13.16 11.91
C ASN A 471 -5.85 -14.16 11.26
N SER A 472 -6.05 -14.55 10.00
CA SER A 472 -5.21 -15.53 9.31
C SER A 472 -3.74 -15.11 9.22
N PRO A 473 -2.78 -16.01 9.48
CA PRO A 473 -1.34 -15.77 9.29
C PRO A 473 -0.90 -15.92 7.82
N LEU A 474 -1.79 -16.39 6.94
CA LEU A 474 -1.50 -16.57 5.51
C LEU A 474 -1.66 -15.27 4.72
N HIS A 475 -2.34 -14.27 5.30
CA HIS A 475 -2.45 -12.90 4.80
C HIS A 475 -1.11 -12.35 4.28
N ARG A 476 -1.17 -11.72 3.10
CA ARG A 476 -0.01 -11.31 2.31
C ARG A 476 0.26 -9.80 2.43
N PHE A 477 -0.73 -9.00 2.86
CA PHE A 477 -0.67 -7.53 2.80
C PHE A 477 -0.55 -6.84 4.18
N LYS A 478 -0.90 -7.52 5.27
CA LYS A 478 -0.74 -7.14 6.70
C LYS A 478 0.61 -6.54 7.15
N ARG A 479 1.68 -6.55 6.34
CA ARG A 479 2.97 -5.92 6.67
C ARG A 479 3.20 -4.67 5.81
N PRO A 480 3.14 -3.45 6.40
CA PRO A 480 3.53 -2.22 5.70
C PRO A 480 4.94 -2.34 5.09
N GLY A 481 5.10 -1.87 3.85
CA GLY A 481 6.35 -2.02 3.10
C GLY A 481 6.59 -3.40 2.47
N SER A 482 5.65 -4.34 2.56
CA SER A 482 5.74 -5.64 1.87
C SER A 482 5.84 -5.47 0.35
N LYS A 483 6.79 -6.19 -0.27
CA LYS A 483 6.91 -6.28 -1.74
C LYS A 483 5.71 -6.94 -2.41
N ASN A 484 4.80 -7.57 -1.66
CA ASN A 484 3.60 -8.20 -2.22
C ASN A 484 2.69 -7.18 -2.92
N CYS A 485 2.59 -5.95 -2.39
CA CYS A 485 1.84 -4.85 -3.01
C CYS A 485 2.39 -4.41 -4.38
N GLN A 486 3.66 -4.74 -4.68
CA GLN A 486 4.35 -4.40 -5.93
C GLN A 486 4.34 -5.56 -6.95
N ASN A 487 3.86 -6.74 -6.56
CA ASN A 487 3.93 -7.98 -7.34
C ASN A 487 2.55 -8.65 -7.46
N ILE A 488 1.49 -7.84 -7.52
CA ILE A 488 0.15 -8.29 -7.92
C ILE A 488 0.11 -8.29 -9.45
N PHE A 489 -0.23 -9.44 -10.05
CA PHE A 489 -0.33 -9.62 -11.50
C PHE A 489 -1.65 -10.35 -11.83
N PRO A 490 -2.25 -10.12 -13.02
CA PRO A 490 -3.40 -10.88 -13.47
C PRO A 490 -3.06 -12.37 -13.66
N PRO A 491 -4.04 -13.28 -13.68
CA PRO A 491 -3.81 -14.70 -13.89
C PRO A 491 -3.07 -14.98 -15.20
N SER A 492 -1.98 -15.73 -15.08
CA SER A 492 -1.13 -16.15 -16.19
C SER A 492 -0.81 -17.64 -16.05
N ALA A 493 -0.28 -18.24 -17.11
CA ALA A 493 0.17 -19.63 -17.08
C ALA A 493 1.49 -19.83 -16.30
N VAL A 494 2.15 -18.75 -15.86
CA VAL A 494 3.45 -18.80 -15.15
C VAL A 494 3.25 -18.39 -13.70
N LEU A 495 3.65 -19.25 -12.77
CA LEU A 495 3.59 -19.02 -11.34
C LEU A 495 4.98 -18.69 -10.80
N HIS A 496 5.03 -17.74 -9.86
CA HIS A 496 6.20 -17.45 -9.05
C HIS A 496 6.13 -18.24 -7.74
N LEU A 497 7.09 -19.15 -7.57
CA LEU A 497 7.28 -19.97 -6.38
C LEU A 497 8.30 -19.32 -5.45
N SER A 498 8.05 -19.40 -4.14
CA SER A 498 8.86 -18.71 -3.13
C SER A 498 8.81 -19.39 -1.76
N ASN A 499 9.84 -19.13 -0.94
CA ASN A 499 10.10 -19.84 0.33
C ASN A 499 10.47 -21.32 0.15
N ILE A 500 11.12 -21.66 -0.96
CA ILE A 500 11.66 -23.00 -1.23
C ILE A 500 12.92 -23.19 -0.35
N PRO A 501 13.07 -24.29 0.42
CA PRO A 501 14.29 -24.58 1.15
C PRO A 501 15.35 -25.21 0.22
N PRO A 502 16.66 -25.09 0.52
CA PRO A 502 17.74 -25.40 -0.42
C PRO A 502 17.94 -26.90 -0.73
N ASN A 503 17.22 -27.78 -0.03
CA ASN A 503 17.22 -29.23 -0.21
C ASN A 503 16.09 -29.74 -1.14
N ILE A 504 15.27 -28.84 -1.69
CA ILE A 504 14.18 -29.18 -2.62
C ILE A 504 14.65 -28.92 -4.05
N GLU A 505 14.57 -29.97 -4.87
CA GLU A 505 15.02 -29.96 -6.26
C GLU A 505 13.87 -29.70 -7.24
N GLU A 506 14.22 -29.56 -8.52
CA GLU A 506 13.30 -29.19 -9.61
C GLU A 506 12.24 -30.28 -9.86
N ASP A 507 12.66 -31.54 -9.87
CA ASP A 507 11.80 -32.70 -10.15
C ASP A 507 10.69 -32.82 -9.09
N PHE A 508 11.02 -32.72 -7.79
CA PHE A 508 10.04 -32.78 -6.71
C PHE A 508 8.93 -31.72 -6.83
N LEU A 509 9.29 -30.48 -7.17
CA LEU A 509 8.30 -29.42 -7.37
C LEU A 509 7.52 -29.62 -8.67
N SER A 510 8.16 -30.12 -9.72
CA SER A 510 7.51 -30.40 -11.00
C SER A 510 6.48 -31.52 -10.87
N ASP A 511 6.82 -32.63 -10.21
CA ASP A 511 5.92 -33.76 -9.91
C ASP A 511 4.77 -33.36 -8.99
N ALA A 512 5.02 -32.53 -7.97
CA ALA A 512 3.97 -32.04 -7.09
C ALA A 512 2.97 -31.13 -7.84
N PHE A 513 3.43 -30.29 -8.77
CA PHE A 513 2.55 -29.47 -9.61
C PHE A 513 1.88 -30.29 -10.73
N ALA A 514 2.50 -31.37 -11.21
CA ALA A 514 1.95 -32.26 -12.25
C ALA A 514 0.62 -32.90 -11.84
N GLN A 515 0.36 -33.06 -10.54
CA GLN A 515 -0.92 -33.53 -10.00
C GLN A 515 -2.08 -32.54 -10.20
N HIS A 516 -1.79 -31.31 -10.61
CA HIS A 516 -2.77 -30.21 -10.72
C HIS A 516 -2.81 -29.53 -12.11
N GLY A 517 -2.02 -30.04 -13.06
CA GLY A 517 -1.96 -29.59 -14.45
C GLY A 517 -0.66 -30.04 -15.12
N GLN A 518 -0.57 -29.95 -16.45
CA GLN A 518 0.69 -30.26 -17.14
C GLN A 518 1.70 -29.13 -16.90
N VAL A 519 2.85 -29.46 -16.29
CA VAL A 519 4.02 -28.57 -16.25
C VAL A 519 4.68 -28.55 -17.63
N LYS A 520 5.01 -27.35 -18.13
CA LYS A 520 5.70 -27.13 -19.43
C LYS A 520 7.15 -26.67 -19.28
N ALA A 521 7.47 -25.97 -18.19
CA ALA A 521 8.82 -25.53 -17.87
C ALA A 521 8.95 -25.22 -16.37
N PHE A 522 10.13 -25.45 -15.80
CA PHE A 522 10.53 -25.04 -14.46
C PHE A 522 11.89 -24.32 -14.54
N LYS A 523 12.14 -23.36 -13.62
CA LYS A 523 13.39 -22.60 -13.58
C LYS A 523 13.63 -21.96 -12.21
N PHE A 524 14.64 -22.41 -11.48
CA PHE A 524 15.16 -21.69 -10.31
C PHE A 524 15.74 -20.32 -10.70
N PHE A 525 15.61 -19.31 -9.82
CA PHE A 525 16.29 -18.03 -10.03
C PHE A 525 17.81 -18.19 -9.82
N PRO A 526 18.68 -17.84 -10.79
CA PRO A 526 20.12 -18.10 -10.69
C PRO A 526 20.85 -17.42 -9.53
N LYS A 527 20.24 -16.41 -8.90
CA LYS A 527 20.79 -15.67 -7.75
C LYS A 527 20.17 -16.04 -6.41
N ASP A 528 19.06 -16.79 -6.39
CA ASP A 528 18.37 -17.21 -5.17
C ASP A 528 17.49 -18.44 -5.44
N ARG A 529 18.00 -19.65 -5.12
CA ARG A 529 17.25 -20.91 -5.25
C ARG A 529 16.03 -21.02 -4.31
N LYS A 530 15.80 -20.06 -3.41
CA LYS A 530 14.55 -19.99 -2.62
C LYS A 530 13.33 -19.55 -3.46
N MET A 531 13.58 -19.14 -4.70
CA MET A 531 12.59 -18.67 -5.67
C MET A 531 12.70 -19.47 -6.97
N ALA A 532 11.55 -19.74 -7.61
CA ALA A 532 11.49 -20.36 -8.93
C ALA A 532 10.33 -19.82 -9.77
N LEU A 533 10.40 -20.01 -11.07
CA LEU A 533 9.25 -19.91 -11.98
C LEU A 533 8.84 -21.32 -12.40
N ILE A 534 7.53 -21.55 -12.50
CA ILE A 534 6.96 -22.76 -13.11
C ILE A 534 5.86 -22.35 -14.08
N GLN A 535 5.80 -22.98 -15.25
CA GLN A 535 4.78 -22.73 -16.26
C GLN A 535 3.86 -23.96 -16.40
N MET A 536 2.56 -23.75 -16.21
CA MET A 536 1.52 -24.75 -16.47
C MET A 536 1.06 -24.69 -17.94
N ALA A 537 0.34 -25.71 -18.40
CA ALA A 537 -0.06 -25.77 -19.80
C ALA A 537 -1.11 -24.72 -20.20
N SER A 538 -1.94 -24.28 -19.26
CA SER A 538 -2.95 -23.22 -19.41
C SER A 538 -3.09 -22.35 -18.16
N VAL A 539 -3.83 -21.24 -18.26
CA VAL A 539 -4.14 -20.36 -17.13
C VAL A 539 -5.09 -21.02 -16.12
N ASP A 540 -6.00 -21.89 -16.58
CA ASP A 540 -6.95 -22.62 -15.72
C ASP A 540 -6.23 -23.63 -14.81
N GLU A 541 -5.23 -24.33 -15.38
CA GLU A 541 -4.29 -25.17 -14.63
C GLU A 541 -3.41 -24.36 -13.68
N ALA A 542 -2.90 -23.19 -14.11
CA ALA A 542 -2.12 -22.32 -13.22
C ALA A 542 -2.95 -21.76 -12.05
N VAL A 543 -4.23 -21.45 -12.25
CA VAL A 543 -5.15 -21.10 -11.16
C VAL A 543 -5.40 -22.30 -10.25
N THR A 544 -5.65 -23.49 -10.82
CA THR A 544 -5.90 -24.73 -10.08
C THR A 544 -4.70 -25.13 -9.21
N ALA A 545 -3.49 -25.12 -9.79
CA ALA A 545 -2.24 -25.41 -9.10
C ALA A 545 -1.88 -24.33 -8.07
N LEU A 546 -2.16 -23.04 -8.33
CA LEU A 546 -1.99 -21.99 -7.32
C LEU A 546 -2.91 -22.21 -6.11
N ILE A 547 -4.15 -22.66 -6.33
CA ILE A 547 -5.08 -22.96 -5.24
C ILE A 547 -4.61 -24.16 -4.41
N ALA A 548 -4.14 -25.23 -5.05
CA ALA A 548 -3.74 -26.45 -4.36
C ALA A 548 -2.35 -26.36 -3.68
N MET A 549 -1.38 -25.71 -4.33
CA MET A 549 0.02 -25.67 -3.88
C MET A 549 0.35 -24.47 -2.98
N HIS A 550 -0.60 -23.56 -2.72
CA HIS A 550 -0.36 -22.49 -1.77
C HIS A 550 -0.31 -23.01 -0.33
N ASN A 551 0.73 -22.62 0.40
CA ASN A 551 1.03 -23.10 1.75
C ASN A 551 1.28 -24.62 1.82
N TYR A 552 1.65 -25.25 0.70
CA TYR A 552 2.12 -26.64 0.69
C TYR A 552 3.40 -26.79 1.54
N PRO A 553 3.49 -27.76 2.47
CA PRO A 553 4.66 -27.95 3.32
C PRO A 553 5.84 -28.55 2.54
N LEU A 554 6.98 -27.87 2.53
CA LEU A 554 8.25 -28.33 1.95
C LEU A 554 9.27 -28.76 3.03
N SER A 555 9.08 -28.29 4.26
CA SER A 555 9.77 -28.75 5.48
C SER A 555 8.90 -28.36 6.69
N ASP A 556 9.30 -28.78 7.89
CA ASP A 556 8.62 -28.42 9.15
C ASP A 556 8.48 -26.90 9.37
N THR A 557 9.30 -26.09 8.68
CA THR A 557 9.29 -24.62 8.80
C THR A 557 9.01 -23.90 7.47
N ASN A 558 9.28 -24.51 6.31
CA ASN A 558 9.09 -23.89 5.00
C ASN A 558 7.79 -24.34 4.34
N HIS A 559 6.83 -23.42 4.26
CA HIS A 559 5.60 -23.58 3.49
C HIS A 559 5.68 -22.76 2.19
N LEU A 560 5.33 -23.37 1.08
CA LEU A 560 5.44 -22.81 -0.27
C LEU A 560 4.51 -21.60 -0.45
N ARG A 561 5.04 -20.49 -0.95
CA ARG A 561 4.28 -19.28 -1.29
C ARG A 561 4.22 -19.14 -2.82
N VAL A 562 2.99 -19.00 -3.35
CA VAL A 562 2.66 -19.07 -4.78
C VAL A 562 1.86 -17.85 -5.19
N SER A 563 2.24 -17.21 -6.29
CA SER A 563 1.57 -16.07 -6.93
C SER A 563 1.64 -16.20 -8.45
N PHE A 564 0.77 -15.50 -9.20
CA PHE A 564 0.96 -15.34 -10.65
C PHE A 564 2.22 -14.54 -10.96
N SER A 565 2.77 -14.73 -12.16
CA SER A 565 3.96 -14.04 -12.65
C SER A 565 3.72 -13.40 -14.01
N LYS A 566 4.29 -12.21 -14.23
CA LYS A 566 4.39 -11.60 -15.57
C LYS A 566 5.64 -12.02 -16.35
N SER A 567 6.54 -12.78 -15.73
CA SER A 567 7.79 -13.23 -16.36
C SER A 567 7.53 -14.39 -17.30
N THR A 568 8.09 -14.34 -18.50
CA THR A 568 8.36 -15.54 -19.30
C THR A 568 9.53 -16.31 -18.69
N ILE A 569 9.56 -17.61 -18.94
CA ILE A 569 10.52 -18.58 -18.39
C ILE A 569 11.52 -19.02 -19.48
#